data_AF-A0A9P6X9C6-F1
#
_entry.id   AF-A0A9P6X9C6-F1
#
_cell.length_a   1.000
_cell.length_b   1.000
_cell.length_c   1.000
_cell.angle_alpha   90.00
_cell.angle_beta   90.00
_cell.angle_gamma   90.00
#
_symmetry.space_group_name_H-M   'P 1'
#
loop_
_entity.id
_entity.type
_entity.pdbx_description
1 polymer ?
#
loop_
_entity_poly.entity_id
_entity_poly.type
_entity_poly.pdbx_seq_one_letter_code
_entity_poly.pdbx_strand_id
1 'polypeptide(L)'
;MSLFDDFLESTQSTSAETRPIPIPQNNRKKASVEDEESHVWKSHLQQKNYEAAIQSCKSPAQQAQVYAAQAQDEFERGRYTTSAQCFAKSNVPFDQVVLKFTRVKEKDALRYYLIHRLERLGPNDRTQKTLVATWLVESYLSRMDQLDDKSASIRGTSGTSHRSFKYFTEEQQSIRDEFKTFLETYGALLHAPTTYKLIAKHGRNSELIYYASYIGDSEKMIDHWIDEKNWEKALDLLKEQDQLDLIYKYSTLLIDHVPVELVNLWLDRPGLNPRYLIPALLRYHHSNSILENQAIRYLSHVVTDLGNTDSIIHNLLLSLYAAQPNQDETPLLTFLKNEGRDMHYELDHALRVCSEHKRTRSCVHIYGQMGLYEEAVRLALEHKDLDLARVYADKPEEDDVLRKKLWTNIAKYVIESSEDIKNAIQLLMGCDLLKIEDILPFFPNHVLIDNFKEEICASLEEYNVSIEELKSEMDNATVCADHIRLDVKKLKKKFAVVEEEQACSLCQFPLLTRQFYVFPCHHVFHADCLINRVTKHLPTRQIRKLADIQEQLSREFKLARTRTQEEEEDLEIFKRIESLRHQLDDIVADQCVVCGDILIHSIHVPFITEEEAEIASSWII
;
A
#
# COMPACT_ATOMS: atom_id res chain seq x y z
N MET A 1 6.29 51.75 1.75
CA MET A 1 7.30 52.84 1.72
C MET A 1 8.56 52.54 2.54
N SER A 2 8.71 51.42 3.25
CA SER A 2 9.85 51.23 4.18
C SER A 2 10.97 50.27 3.72
N LEU A 3 10.95 49.76 2.49
CA LEU A 3 11.99 48.82 2.00
C LEU A 3 13.01 49.49 1.07
N PHE A 4 12.81 50.76 0.71
CA PHE A 4 13.63 51.48 -0.26
C PHE A 4 14.68 52.39 0.40
N ASP A 5 14.46 52.78 1.66
CA ASP A 5 15.38 53.66 2.40
C ASP A 5 16.62 52.90 2.90
N ASP A 6 16.50 51.62 3.24
CA ASP A 6 17.64 50.79 3.70
C ASP A 6 18.66 50.45 2.60
N PHE A 7 18.28 50.58 1.32
CA PHE A 7 19.16 50.24 0.20
C PHE A 7 20.19 51.35 -0.09
N LEU A 8 19.87 52.61 0.21
CA LEU A 8 20.69 53.78 -0.12
C LEU A 8 21.89 53.98 0.82
N GLU A 9 21.92 53.34 1.99
CA GLU A 9 23.04 53.47 2.94
C GLU A 9 24.19 52.48 2.69
N SER A 10 24.01 51.46 1.85
CA SER A 10 24.98 50.35 1.71
C SER A 10 26.06 50.51 0.64
N THR A 11 26.02 51.56 -0.20
CA THR A 11 26.95 51.70 -1.35
C THR A 11 27.84 52.94 -1.30
N GLN A 12 28.25 53.39 -0.11
CA GLN A 12 29.38 54.30 0.06
C GLN A 12 30.64 53.52 0.47
N SER A 13 31.47 53.15 -0.50
CA SER A 13 32.94 53.15 -0.44
C SER A 13 33.53 52.19 -1.47
N THR A 14 34.26 52.75 -2.44
CA THR A 14 35.54 52.23 -2.97
C THR A 14 36.03 53.20 -4.04
N SER A 15 36.90 54.10 -3.60
CA SER A 15 37.72 54.96 -4.44
C SER A 15 38.88 54.16 -5.04
N ALA A 16 39.13 54.28 -6.33
CA ALA A 16 40.45 54.00 -6.91
C ALA A 16 40.73 54.99 -8.04
N GLU A 17 41.82 55.74 -7.85
CA GLU A 17 42.38 56.77 -8.73
C GLU A 17 42.94 56.19 -10.02
N THR A 18 42.98 56.97 -11.10
CA THR A 18 44.21 57.20 -11.89
C THR A 18 44.00 58.31 -12.95
N ARG A 19 44.89 59.30 -12.91
CA ARG A 19 45.37 60.17 -14.02
C ARG A 19 46.91 60.00 -14.04
N PRO A 20 47.70 60.51 -15.01
CA PRO A 20 47.40 61.16 -16.31
C PRO A 20 48.26 60.65 -17.50
N ILE A 21 47.93 61.01 -18.76
CA ILE A 21 48.92 61.16 -19.85
C ILE A 21 48.56 62.39 -20.74
N PRO A 22 49.51 63.28 -21.10
CA PRO A 22 49.26 64.45 -21.94
C PRO A 22 49.67 64.30 -23.43
N ILE A 23 48.83 64.90 -24.29
CA ILE A 23 49.04 65.63 -25.58
C ILE A 23 49.81 64.96 -26.73
N PRO A 24 49.23 64.98 -27.96
CA PRO A 24 49.94 65.67 -29.04
C PRO A 24 49.12 66.77 -29.74
N GLN A 25 49.93 67.68 -30.28
CA GLN A 25 49.69 68.94 -30.94
C GLN A 25 48.65 68.95 -32.08
N ASN A 26 47.86 70.02 -32.06
CA ASN A 26 47.54 70.93 -33.17
C ASN A 26 47.53 70.33 -34.59
N ASN A 27 46.35 70.14 -35.20
CA ASN A 27 46.21 70.16 -36.66
C ASN A 27 44.81 70.57 -37.13
N ARG A 28 44.77 71.77 -37.73
CA ARG A 28 43.91 72.27 -38.82
C ARG A 28 42.45 71.79 -38.89
N LYS A 29 41.55 72.75 -38.66
CA LYS A 29 40.17 72.75 -39.19
C LYS A 29 40.19 72.57 -40.71
N LYS A 30 39.62 71.47 -41.20
CA LYS A 30 39.01 71.38 -42.53
C LYS A 30 37.55 71.04 -42.31
N ALA A 31 36.65 71.97 -42.61
CA ALA A 31 35.22 71.70 -42.71
C ALA A 31 34.97 71.09 -44.09
N SER A 32 34.55 69.83 -44.13
CA SER A 32 34.05 69.16 -45.33
C SER A 32 32.51 69.23 -45.32
N VAL A 33 31.94 69.49 -46.49
CA VAL A 33 30.49 69.67 -46.75
C VAL A 33 29.63 68.46 -46.35
N GLU A 34 30.23 67.31 -46.05
CA GLU A 34 29.54 66.12 -45.53
C GLU A 34 28.98 66.29 -44.09
N ASP A 35 29.51 67.22 -43.30
CA ASP A 35 29.00 67.51 -41.94
C ASP A 35 27.70 68.34 -41.94
N GLU A 36 27.36 69.01 -43.05
CA GLU A 36 26.14 69.82 -43.12
C GLU A 36 24.89 68.93 -43.12
N GLU A 37 24.89 67.82 -43.86
CA GLU A 37 23.81 66.82 -43.82
C GLU A 37 23.66 66.19 -42.43
N SER A 38 24.77 66.01 -41.70
CA SER A 38 24.80 65.52 -40.32
C SER A 38 24.21 66.53 -39.31
N HIS A 39 24.00 67.77 -39.70
CA HIS A 39 23.43 68.83 -38.86
C HIS A 39 22.03 69.28 -39.30
N VAL A 40 21.52 68.79 -40.44
CA VAL A 40 20.15 69.06 -40.92
C VAL A 40 19.09 68.72 -39.86
N TRP A 41 19.23 67.58 -39.17
CA TRP A 41 18.31 67.19 -38.10
C TRP A 41 18.34 68.16 -36.90
N LYS A 42 19.48 68.79 -36.59
CA LYS A 42 19.58 69.80 -35.53
C LYS A 42 18.86 71.09 -35.90
N SER A 43 18.91 71.48 -37.17
CA SER A 43 18.17 72.64 -37.69
C SER A 43 16.65 72.38 -37.61
N HIS A 44 16.20 71.19 -38.04
CA HIS A 44 14.79 70.80 -37.92
C HIS A 44 14.33 70.66 -36.46
N LEU A 45 15.22 70.23 -35.56
CA LEU A 45 14.97 70.18 -34.11
C LEU A 45 14.72 71.58 -33.52
N GLN A 46 15.53 72.58 -33.91
CA GLN A 46 15.36 73.96 -33.48
C GLN A 46 14.05 74.58 -34.01
N GLN A 47 13.58 74.13 -35.17
CA GLN A 47 12.30 74.55 -35.76
C GLN A 47 11.08 73.81 -35.18
N LYS A 48 11.26 72.93 -34.18
CA LYS A 48 10.21 72.05 -33.61
C LYS A 48 9.53 71.12 -34.62
N ASN A 49 10.15 70.87 -35.78
CA ASN A 49 9.66 69.94 -36.80
C ASN A 49 10.25 68.54 -36.56
N TYR A 50 9.72 67.85 -35.54
CA TYR A 50 10.29 66.59 -35.06
C TYR A 50 10.17 65.43 -36.07
N GLU A 51 9.11 65.37 -36.88
CA GLU A 51 8.93 64.31 -37.89
C GLU A 51 9.98 64.38 -39.00
N ALA A 52 10.22 65.59 -39.53
CA ALA A 52 11.27 65.84 -40.51
C ALA A 52 12.67 65.64 -39.91
N ALA A 53 12.85 65.95 -38.61
CA ALA A 53 14.09 65.70 -37.88
C ALA A 53 14.36 64.18 -37.73
N ILE A 54 13.35 63.36 -37.46
CA ILE A 54 13.50 61.90 -37.35
C ILE A 54 13.88 61.28 -38.69
N GLN A 55 13.27 61.74 -39.80
CA GLN A 55 13.57 61.25 -41.15
C GLN A 55 14.98 61.63 -41.63
N SER A 56 15.51 62.75 -41.17
CA SER A 56 16.87 63.21 -41.50
C SER A 56 17.98 62.62 -40.60
N CYS A 57 17.62 61.90 -39.53
CA CYS A 57 18.60 61.25 -38.66
C CYS A 57 19.08 59.91 -39.24
N LYS A 58 20.41 59.78 -39.47
CA LYS A 58 21.04 58.55 -39.97
C LYS A 58 21.40 57.55 -38.86
N SER A 59 21.58 58.03 -37.62
CA SER A 59 21.99 57.20 -36.46
C SER A 59 20.89 57.07 -35.40
N PRO A 60 20.73 55.89 -34.76
CA PRO A 60 19.76 55.70 -33.68
C PRO A 60 20.03 56.60 -32.46
N ALA A 61 21.29 57.02 -32.23
CA ALA A 61 21.62 57.95 -31.17
C ALA A 61 21.11 59.38 -31.44
N GLN A 62 21.11 59.79 -32.72
CA GLN A 62 20.57 61.08 -33.15
C GLN A 62 19.04 61.07 -33.05
N GLN A 63 18.40 59.99 -33.50
CA GLN A 63 16.95 59.80 -33.35
C GLN A 63 16.53 59.85 -31.86
N ALA A 64 17.29 59.22 -30.98
CA ALA A 64 17.03 59.24 -29.54
C ALA A 64 17.11 60.65 -28.91
N GLN A 65 17.98 61.53 -29.43
CA GLN A 65 18.06 62.93 -28.99
C GLN A 65 16.87 63.77 -29.50
N VAL A 66 16.43 63.54 -30.74
CA VAL A 66 15.21 64.16 -31.28
C VAL A 66 13.99 63.74 -30.46
N TYR A 67 13.86 62.46 -30.14
CA TYR A 67 12.80 61.95 -29.27
C TYR A 67 12.85 62.55 -27.86
N ALA A 68 14.04 62.79 -27.29
CA ALA A 68 14.18 63.43 -25.98
C ALA A 68 13.62 64.87 -25.98
N ALA A 69 13.94 65.65 -27.03
CA ALA A 69 13.45 67.02 -27.16
C ALA A 69 11.94 67.07 -27.46
N GLN A 70 11.45 66.19 -28.34
CA GLN A 70 10.02 66.05 -28.61
C GLN A 70 9.26 65.68 -27.34
N ALA A 71 9.77 64.73 -26.56
CA ALA A 71 9.14 64.30 -25.33
C ALA A 71 9.07 65.43 -24.29
N GLN A 72 10.11 66.27 -24.19
CA GLN A 72 10.14 67.43 -23.29
C GLN A 72 9.13 68.51 -23.69
N ASP A 73 9.04 68.83 -24.99
CA ASP A 73 8.08 69.82 -25.51
C ASP A 73 6.62 69.32 -25.33
N GLU A 74 6.36 68.03 -25.54
CA GLU A 74 5.04 67.43 -25.27
C GLU A 74 4.72 67.32 -23.78
N PHE A 75 5.72 67.16 -22.92
CA PHE A 75 5.57 67.20 -21.46
C PHE A 75 5.15 68.59 -20.98
N GLU A 76 5.78 69.64 -21.51
CA GLU A 76 5.46 71.04 -21.18
C GLU A 76 4.07 71.45 -21.69
N ARG A 77 3.59 70.82 -22.77
CA ARG A 77 2.23 70.99 -23.30
C ARG A 77 1.16 70.21 -22.54
N GLY A 78 1.54 69.42 -21.53
CA GLY A 78 0.62 68.60 -20.74
C GLY A 78 0.14 67.31 -21.43
N ARG A 79 0.71 66.93 -22.59
CA ARG A 79 0.36 65.69 -23.31
C ARG A 79 1.21 64.53 -22.83
N TYR A 80 1.02 64.16 -21.56
CA TYR A 80 1.89 63.25 -20.83
C TYR A 80 2.00 61.83 -21.40
N THR A 81 0.93 61.27 -21.99
CA THR A 81 0.95 59.92 -22.60
C THR A 81 1.82 59.84 -23.85
N THR A 82 1.69 60.82 -24.75
CA THR A 82 2.54 60.92 -25.96
C THR A 82 3.99 61.23 -25.62
N SER A 83 4.19 62.07 -24.59
CA SER A 83 5.51 62.36 -24.03
C SER A 83 6.17 61.10 -23.47
N ALA A 84 5.43 60.26 -22.74
CA ALA A 84 5.92 58.98 -22.22
C ALA A 84 6.39 58.02 -23.32
N GLN A 85 5.64 57.90 -24.43
CA GLN A 85 6.04 57.09 -25.59
C GLN A 85 7.34 57.59 -26.22
N CYS A 86 7.49 58.91 -26.35
CA CYS A 86 8.70 59.52 -26.90
C CYS A 86 9.90 59.38 -25.93
N PHE A 87 9.68 59.53 -24.62
CA PHE A 87 10.73 59.31 -23.62
C PHE A 87 11.22 57.87 -23.61
N ALA A 88 10.34 56.87 -23.80
CA ALA A 88 10.74 55.47 -23.90
C ALA A 88 11.65 55.21 -25.12
N LYS A 89 11.50 56.02 -26.18
CA LYS A 89 12.34 55.97 -27.39
C LYS A 89 13.68 56.69 -27.23
N SER A 90 13.79 57.59 -26.27
CA SER A 90 14.94 58.47 -26.05
C SER A 90 16.12 57.80 -25.31
N ASN A 91 17.24 58.54 -25.24
CA ASN A 91 18.47 58.17 -24.50
C ASN A 91 18.44 58.62 -23.04
N VAL A 92 17.43 59.42 -22.63
CA VAL A 92 17.37 60.01 -21.29
C VAL A 92 17.45 58.92 -20.20
N PRO A 93 18.24 59.11 -19.13
CA PRO A 93 18.36 58.12 -18.07
C PRO A 93 17.01 57.87 -17.40
N PHE A 94 16.76 56.59 -17.10
CA PHE A 94 15.49 56.09 -16.56
C PHE A 94 15.01 56.87 -15.34
N ASP A 95 15.91 57.09 -14.37
CA ASP A 95 15.60 57.75 -13.10
C ASP A 95 15.08 59.19 -13.31
N GLN A 96 15.64 59.92 -14.27
CA GLN A 96 15.21 61.29 -14.55
C GLN A 96 13.79 61.33 -15.12
N VAL A 97 13.45 60.40 -16.01
CA VAL A 97 12.11 60.33 -16.60
C VAL A 97 11.09 59.92 -15.54
N VAL A 98 11.41 58.91 -14.73
CA VAL A 98 10.57 58.45 -13.62
C VAL A 98 10.30 59.60 -12.64
N LEU A 99 11.35 60.27 -12.15
CA LEU A 99 11.21 61.39 -11.21
C LEU A 99 10.37 62.54 -11.77
N LYS A 100 10.45 62.83 -13.08
CA LYS A 100 9.61 63.83 -13.74
C LYS A 100 8.12 63.46 -13.66
N PHE A 101 7.75 62.24 -14.05
CA PHE A 101 6.35 61.81 -14.00
C PHE A 101 5.83 61.64 -12.56
N THR A 102 6.66 61.16 -11.63
CA THR A 102 6.27 61.04 -10.21
C THR A 102 5.98 62.39 -9.57
N ARG A 103 6.73 63.45 -9.90
CA ARG A 103 6.49 64.82 -9.38
C ARG A 103 5.16 65.41 -9.83
N VAL A 104 4.75 65.11 -11.07
CA VAL A 104 3.48 65.58 -11.63
C VAL A 104 2.30 64.70 -11.18
N LYS A 105 2.56 63.59 -10.47
CA LYS A 105 1.57 62.62 -9.99
C LYS A 105 0.75 61.95 -11.10
N GLU A 106 1.23 62.02 -12.34
CA GLU A 106 0.59 61.40 -13.51
C GLU A 106 1.01 59.93 -13.63
N LYS A 107 0.29 59.06 -12.91
CA LYS A 107 0.58 57.62 -12.84
C LYS A 107 0.30 56.89 -14.15
N ASP A 108 -0.70 57.34 -14.92
CA ASP A 108 -1.09 56.69 -16.19
C ASP A 108 0.00 56.87 -17.25
N ALA A 109 0.55 58.09 -17.38
CA ALA A 109 1.66 58.35 -18.28
C ALA A 109 2.93 57.57 -17.89
N LEU A 110 3.19 57.43 -16.59
CA LEU A 110 4.30 56.62 -16.10
C LEU A 110 4.13 55.13 -16.44
N ARG A 111 2.91 54.58 -16.31
CA ARG A 111 2.60 53.21 -16.73
C ARG A 111 2.88 52.99 -18.22
N TYR A 112 2.40 53.90 -19.07
CA TYR A 112 2.67 53.84 -20.52
C TYR A 112 4.18 53.90 -20.84
N TYR A 113 4.93 54.75 -20.13
CA TYR A 113 6.39 54.80 -20.27
C TYR A 113 7.03 53.45 -19.90
N LEU A 114 6.61 52.84 -18.80
CA LEU A 114 7.15 51.56 -18.32
C LEU A 114 6.84 50.40 -19.26
N ILE A 115 5.63 50.33 -19.84
CA ILE A 115 5.26 49.30 -20.84
C ILE A 115 6.20 49.39 -22.05
N HIS A 116 6.32 50.59 -22.66
CA HIS A 116 7.18 50.75 -23.82
C HIS A 116 8.68 50.60 -23.50
N ARG A 117 9.09 50.89 -22.26
CA ARG A 117 10.45 50.61 -21.83
C ARG A 117 10.68 49.11 -21.70
N LEU A 118 9.72 48.36 -21.17
CA LEU A 118 9.79 46.90 -21.03
C LEU A 118 9.94 46.21 -22.40
N GLU A 119 9.19 46.66 -23.41
CA GLU A 119 9.26 46.16 -24.79
C GLU A 119 10.65 46.33 -25.43
N ARG A 120 11.39 47.37 -25.06
CA ARG A 120 12.71 47.70 -25.64
C ARG A 120 13.89 47.08 -24.90
N LEU A 121 13.69 46.57 -23.68
CA LEU A 121 14.75 45.92 -22.92
C LEU A 121 15.18 44.61 -23.61
N GLY A 122 16.49 44.38 -23.71
CA GLY A 122 17.04 43.19 -24.37
C GLY A 122 16.73 41.89 -23.61
N PRO A 123 16.89 40.72 -24.25
CA PRO A 123 16.68 39.43 -23.59
C PRO A 123 17.67 39.18 -22.42
N ASN A 124 18.84 39.81 -22.43
CA ASN A 124 19.87 39.64 -21.40
C ASN A 124 19.58 40.40 -20.08
N ASP A 125 18.66 41.37 -20.08
CA ASP A 125 18.39 42.23 -18.92
C ASP A 125 17.28 41.68 -18.02
N ARG A 126 17.35 40.38 -17.66
CA ARG A 126 16.25 39.69 -16.96
C ARG A 126 15.89 40.34 -15.62
N THR A 127 16.87 40.78 -14.84
CA THR A 127 16.64 41.44 -13.54
C THR A 127 15.93 42.80 -13.68
N GLN A 128 16.35 43.60 -14.66
CA GLN A 128 15.72 44.90 -14.95
C GLN A 128 14.29 44.70 -15.46
N LYS A 129 14.07 43.70 -16.31
CA LYS A 129 12.73 43.31 -16.77
C LYS A 129 11.83 42.90 -15.61
N THR A 130 12.31 42.05 -14.70
CA THR A 130 11.53 41.64 -13.52
C THR A 130 11.19 42.83 -12.62
N LEU A 131 12.12 43.76 -12.38
CA LEU A 131 11.86 44.97 -11.57
C LEU A 131 10.83 45.89 -12.21
N VAL A 132 10.99 46.19 -13.51
CA VAL A 132 10.04 47.01 -14.27
C VAL A 132 8.67 46.34 -14.34
N ALA A 133 8.62 45.03 -14.58
CA ALA A 133 7.38 44.26 -14.60
C ALA A 133 6.69 44.23 -13.23
N THR A 134 7.44 44.05 -12.14
CA THR A 134 6.90 44.09 -10.76
C THR A 134 6.33 45.47 -10.44
N TRP A 135 7.00 46.53 -10.89
CA TRP A 135 6.49 47.89 -10.72
C TRP A 135 5.25 48.15 -11.60
N LEU A 136 5.19 47.59 -12.80
CA LEU A 136 3.98 47.62 -13.62
C LEU A 136 2.81 46.93 -12.94
N VAL A 137 3.01 45.77 -12.30
CA VAL A 137 1.97 45.11 -11.51
C VAL A 137 1.42 46.05 -10.43
N GLU A 138 2.28 46.67 -9.63
CA GLU A 138 1.88 47.66 -8.63
C GLU A 138 1.13 48.85 -9.27
N SER A 139 1.60 49.31 -10.43
CA SER A 139 0.94 50.40 -11.15
C SER A 139 -0.45 50.01 -11.65
N TYR A 140 -0.64 48.80 -12.16
CA TYR A 140 -1.95 48.29 -12.58
C TYR A 140 -2.89 48.14 -11.38
N LEU A 141 -2.44 47.49 -10.31
CA LEU A 141 -3.23 47.29 -9.09
C LEU A 141 -3.64 48.62 -8.46
N SER A 142 -2.71 49.57 -8.30
CA SER A 142 -3.01 50.89 -7.75
C SER A 142 -3.96 51.71 -8.64
N ARG A 143 -3.98 51.46 -9.95
CA ARG A 143 -4.92 52.12 -10.87
C ARG A 143 -6.31 51.51 -10.79
N MET A 144 -6.41 50.19 -10.62
CA MET A 144 -7.67 49.51 -10.34
C MET A 144 -8.30 50.02 -9.04
N ASP A 145 -7.50 50.18 -7.97
CA ASP A 145 -8.00 50.74 -6.69
C ASP A 145 -8.52 52.16 -6.84
N GLN A 146 -7.79 53.02 -7.54
CA GLN A 146 -8.23 54.39 -7.82
C GLN A 146 -9.55 54.42 -8.61
N LEU A 147 -9.76 53.48 -9.53
CA LEU A 147 -11.03 53.38 -10.24
C LEU A 147 -12.15 52.86 -9.33
N ASP A 148 -11.87 51.91 -8.45
CA ASP A 148 -12.86 51.43 -7.49
C ASP A 148 -13.28 52.50 -6.49
N ASP A 149 -12.34 53.28 -5.95
CA ASP A 149 -12.63 54.43 -5.08
C ASP A 149 -13.52 55.45 -5.79
N LYS A 150 -13.20 55.77 -7.05
CA LYS A 150 -14.02 56.66 -7.90
C LYS A 150 -15.40 56.05 -8.13
N SER A 151 -15.51 54.77 -8.44
CA SER A 151 -16.79 54.08 -8.64
C SER A 151 -17.66 54.04 -7.37
N ALA A 152 -17.03 53.90 -6.20
CA ALA A 152 -17.70 53.85 -4.90
C ALA A 152 -18.21 55.24 -4.49
N SER A 153 -17.41 56.29 -4.72
CA SER A 153 -17.81 57.67 -4.46
C SER A 153 -19.05 58.09 -5.26
N ILE A 154 -19.17 57.63 -6.51
CA ILE A 154 -20.30 57.92 -7.40
C ILE A 154 -21.55 57.12 -7.03
N ARG A 155 -21.40 55.89 -6.53
CA ARG A 155 -22.51 55.08 -6.00
C ARG A 155 -23.18 55.72 -4.79
N GLY A 156 -22.43 56.45 -3.96
CA GLY A 156 -22.97 57.18 -2.79
C GLY A 156 -23.79 58.43 -3.16
N THR A 157 -23.62 58.98 -4.37
CA THR A 157 -24.37 60.16 -4.83
C THR A 157 -25.59 59.73 -5.63
N SER A 158 -26.71 59.50 -4.94
CA SER A 158 -28.01 59.20 -5.54
C SER A 158 -28.44 60.31 -6.51
N GLY A 159 -28.51 60.02 -7.81
CA GLY A 159 -29.44 60.76 -8.69
C GLY A 159 -29.08 61.01 -10.15
N THR A 160 -27.81 61.13 -10.57
CA THR A 160 -27.55 61.75 -11.90
C THR A 160 -26.39 61.21 -12.75
N SER A 161 -25.70 60.13 -12.38
CA SER A 161 -24.48 59.69 -13.10
C SER A 161 -24.44 58.25 -13.60
N HIS A 162 -25.57 57.69 -14.06
CA HIS A 162 -25.60 56.35 -14.66
C HIS A 162 -24.63 56.22 -15.87
N ARG A 163 -24.47 57.29 -16.66
CA ARG A 163 -23.54 57.33 -17.81
C ARG A 163 -22.07 57.36 -17.37
N SER A 164 -21.75 58.11 -16.32
CA SER A 164 -20.39 58.18 -15.75
C SER A 164 -20.01 56.87 -15.05
N PHE A 165 -20.95 56.26 -14.32
CA PHE A 165 -20.76 54.95 -13.71
C PHE A 165 -20.45 53.88 -14.78
N LYS A 166 -21.21 53.86 -15.88
CA LYS A 166 -20.96 52.95 -17.00
C LYS A 166 -19.58 53.14 -17.62
N TYR A 167 -19.18 54.40 -17.84
CA TYR A 167 -17.85 54.73 -18.36
C TYR A 167 -16.73 54.21 -17.42
N PHE A 168 -16.86 54.41 -16.11
CA PHE A 168 -15.86 53.91 -15.16
C PHE A 168 -15.84 52.38 -15.06
N THR A 169 -16.99 51.70 -15.17
CA THR A 169 -17.02 50.23 -15.21
C THR A 169 -16.39 49.66 -16.49
N GLU A 170 -16.60 50.33 -17.63
CA GLU A 170 -15.95 49.96 -18.90
C GLU A 170 -14.43 50.21 -18.84
N GLU A 171 -13.99 51.33 -18.24
CA GLU A 171 -12.57 51.63 -18.01
C GLU A 171 -11.93 50.63 -17.04
N GLN A 172 -12.64 50.21 -15.98
CA GLN A 172 -12.18 49.17 -15.07
C GLN A 172 -11.99 47.84 -15.78
N GLN A 173 -12.93 47.45 -16.62
CA GLN A 173 -12.84 46.21 -17.38
C GLN A 173 -11.69 46.26 -18.39
N SER A 174 -11.51 47.39 -19.09
CA SER A 174 -10.36 47.63 -19.98
C SER A 174 -9.02 47.45 -19.25
N ILE A 175 -8.87 48.04 -18.06
CA ILE A 175 -7.60 47.92 -17.30
C ILE A 175 -7.40 46.49 -16.77
N ARG A 176 -8.46 45.77 -16.43
CA ARG A 176 -8.37 44.34 -16.08
C ARG A 176 -7.94 43.49 -17.26
N ASP A 177 -8.48 43.75 -18.44
CA ASP A 177 -8.13 43.00 -19.65
C ASP A 177 -6.70 43.34 -20.12
N GLU A 178 -6.28 44.60 -20.00
CA GLU A 178 -4.87 45.02 -20.16
C GLU A 178 -3.94 44.31 -19.16
N PHE A 179 -4.37 44.18 -17.91
CA PHE A 179 -3.57 43.49 -16.90
C PHE A 179 -3.47 41.98 -17.17
N LYS A 180 -4.57 41.34 -17.61
CA LYS A 180 -4.57 39.93 -18.01
C LYS A 180 -3.63 39.68 -19.19
N THR A 181 -3.74 40.48 -20.24
CA THR A 181 -2.82 40.39 -21.40
C THR A 181 -1.37 40.68 -21.03
N PHE A 182 -1.13 41.59 -20.07
CA PHE A 182 0.20 41.81 -19.50
C PHE A 182 0.73 40.58 -18.74
N LEU A 183 -0.11 39.92 -17.94
CA LEU A 183 0.26 38.67 -17.24
C LEU A 183 0.53 37.54 -18.23
N GLU A 184 -0.24 37.42 -19.31
CA GLU A 184 -0.01 36.40 -20.35
C GLU A 184 1.35 36.58 -21.04
N THR A 185 1.72 37.84 -21.32
CA THR A 185 2.95 38.19 -22.06
C THR A 185 4.21 38.22 -21.20
N TYR A 186 4.12 38.70 -19.96
CA TYR A 186 5.28 38.91 -19.08
C TYR A 186 5.24 38.09 -17.78
N GLY A 187 4.25 37.21 -17.61
CA GLY A 187 4.06 36.40 -16.41
C GLY A 187 5.28 35.57 -16.00
N ALA A 188 5.98 34.96 -16.96
CA ALA A 188 7.18 34.17 -16.71
C ALA A 188 8.40 34.97 -16.19
N LEU A 189 8.39 36.30 -16.37
CA LEU A 189 9.45 37.19 -15.88
C LEU A 189 9.18 37.71 -14.47
N LEU A 190 7.96 37.56 -13.97
CA LEU A 190 7.55 38.04 -12.65
C LEU A 190 8.02 37.06 -11.56
N HIS A 191 8.48 37.61 -10.45
CA HIS A 191 8.86 36.82 -9.29
C HIS A 191 7.62 36.48 -8.45
N ALA A 192 7.15 35.24 -8.55
CA ALA A 192 5.88 34.77 -8.00
C ALA A 192 5.61 35.18 -6.53
N PRO A 193 6.55 35.02 -5.57
CA PRO A 193 6.31 35.39 -4.18
C PRO A 193 6.02 36.89 -3.97
N THR A 194 6.68 37.76 -4.74
CA THR A 194 6.46 39.21 -4.63
C THR A 194 5.14 39.62 -5.26
N THR A 195 4.80 39.08 -6.44
CA THR A 195 3.52 39.34 -7.11
C THR A 195 2.34 38.90 -6.26
N TYR A 196 2.39 37.71 -5.64
CA TYR A 196 1.35 37.28 -4.70
C TYR A 196 1.20 38.24 -3.53
N LYS A 197 2.31 38.67 -2.90
CA LYS A 197 2.27 39.63 -1.79
C LYS A 197 1.70 40.99 -2.21
N LEU A 198 1.98 41.46 -3.43
CA LEU A 198 1.42 42.71 -3.93
C LEU A 198 -0.09 42.58 -4.16
N ILE A 199 -0.52 41.56 -4.92
CA ILE A 199 -1.94 41.34 -5.22
C ILE A 199 -2.76 41.15 -3.92
N ALA A 200 -2.23 40.38 -2.96
CA ALA A 200 -2.86 40.17 -1.66
C ALA A 200 -2.97 41.46 -0.83
N LYS A 201 -1.96 42.34 -0.86
CA LYS A 201 -2.03 43.66 -0.18
C LYS A 201 -3.16 44.55 -0.72
N HIS A 202 -3.47 44.41 -2.00
CA HIS A 202 -4.56 45.13 -2.64
C HIS A 202 -5.93 44.45 -2.47
N GLY A 203 -5.99 43.24 -1.88
CA GLY A 203 -7.24 42.51 -1.66
C GLY A 203 -7.93 42.03 -2.95
N ARG A 204 -7.15 41.82 -4.02
CA ARG A 204 -7.65 41.51 -5.37
C ARG A 204 -7.66 40.01 -5.64
N ASN A 205 -8.67 39.36 -5.10
CA ASN A 205 -8.87 37.91 -5.18
C ASN A 205 -9.02 37.38 -6.62
N SER A 206 -9.80 38.05 -7.47
CA SER A 206 -10.02 37.63 -8.86
C SER A 206 -8.76 37.62 -9.71
N GLU A 207 -7.93 38.64 -9.57
CA GLU A 207 -6.67 38.80 -10.27
C GLU A 207 -5.59 37.85 -9.71
N LEU A 208 -5.67 37.52 -8.41
CA LEU A 208 -4.83 36.51 -7.77
C LEU A 208 -5.09 35.11 -8.34
N ILE A 209 -6.36 34.72 -8.48
CA ILE A 209 -6.75 33.44 -9.08
C ILE A 209 -6.24 33.37 -10.52
N TYR A 210 -6.42 34.43 -11.31
CA TYR A 210 -5.94 34.44 -12.70
C TYR A 210 -4.41 34.36 -12.81
N TYR A 211 -3.69 35.01 -11.90
CA TYR A 211 -2.23 34.88 -11.83
C TYR A 211 -1.81 33.45 -11.41
N ALA A 212 -2.53 32.86 -10.46
CA ALA A 212 -2.29 31.49 -10.02
C ALA A 212 -2.60 30.45 -11.11
N SER A 213 -3.66 30.65 -11.90
CA SER A 213 -3.96 29.80 -13.06
C SER A 213 -2.90 29.93 -14.15
N TYR A 214 -2.32 31.11 -14.33
CA TYR A 214 -1.23 31.31 -15.30
C TYR A 214 0.08 30.63 -14.88
N ILE A 215 0.44 30.68 -13.60
CA ILE A 215 1.64 30.00 -13.08
C ILE A 215 1.42 28.47 -13.00
N GLY A 216 0.17 28.03 -12.85
CA GLY A 216 -0.16 26.67 -12.48
C GLY A 216 0.01 26.39 -10.99
N ASP A 217 -0.06 27.42 -10.14
CA ASP A 217 0.00 27.27 -8.67
C ASP A 217 -1.39 26.88 -8.15
N SER A 218 -1.71 25.60 -8.25
CA SER A 218 -3.00 25.02 -7.85
C SER A 218 -3.22 25.08 -6.34
N GLU A 219 -2.17 25.03 -5.52
CA GLU A 219 -2.27 25.08 -4.06
C GLU A 219 -2.94 26.38 -3.61
N LYS A 220 -2.45 27.53 -4.09
CA LYS A 220 -3.06 28.82 -3.75
C LYS A 220 -4.45 29.01 -4.32
N MET A 221 -4.75 28.41 -5.48
CA MET A 221 -6.11 28.46 -6.03
C MET A 221 -7.07 27.70 -5.13
N ILE A 222 -6.69 26.48 -4.71
CA ILE A 222 -7.52 25.65 -3.84
C ILE A 222 -7.69 26.32 -2.47
N ASP A 223 -6.62 26.84 -1.87
CA ASP A 223 -6.67 27.59 -0.60
C ASP A 223 -7.68 28.76 -0.69
N HIS A 224 -7.66 29.51 -1.80
CA HIS A 224 -8.59 30.60 -2.03
C HIS A 224 -10.05 30.13 -2.14
N TRP A 225 -10.33 29.08 -2.91
CA TRP A 225 -11.70 28.55 -3.04
C TRP A 225 -12.20 27.95 -1.72
N ILE A 226 -11.31 27.39 -0.90
CA ILE A 226 -11.61 26.93 0.46
C ILE A 226 -11.96 28.11 1.37
N ASP A 227 -11.20 29.21 1.32
CA ASP A 227 -11.49 30.43 2.08
C ASP A 227 -12.85 31.04 1.67
N GLU A 228 -13.18 31.02 0.37
CA GLU A 228 -14.47 31.46 -0.15
C GLU A 228 -15.62 30.45 0.09
N LYS A 229 -15.33 29.29 0.69
CA LYS A 229 -16.26 28.17 0.95
C LYS A 229 -16.90 27.58 -0.31
N ASN A 230 -16.24 27.70 -1.46
CA ASN A 230 -16.70 27.12 -2.71
C ASN A 230 -16.01 25.76 -2.96
N TRP A 231 -16.52 24.74 -2.27
CA TRP A 231 -15.91 23.41 -2.22
C TRP A 231 -15.97 22.65 -3.56
N GLU A 232 -17.02 22.85 -4.35
CA GLU A 232 -17.21 22.19 -5.65
C GLU A 232 -16.13 22.62 -6.64
N LYS A 233 -15.86 23.92 -6.76
CA LYS A 233 -14.80 24.44 -7.64
C LYS A 233 -13.40 24.06 -7.16
N ALA A 234 -13.20 24.02 -5.84
CA ALA A 234 -11.95 23.52 -5.26
C ALA A 234 -11.71 22.05 -5.65
N LEU A 235 -12.77 21.24 -5.64
CA LEU A 235 -12.73 19.84 -6.00
C LEU A 235 -12.55 19.62 -7.51
N ASP A 236 -13.18 20.43 -8.36
CA ASP A 236 -12.97 20.37 -9.80
C ASP A 236 -11.54 20.73 -10.20
N LEU A 237 -10.96 21.75 -9.57
CA LEU A 237 -9.54 22.05 -9.75
C LEU A 237 -8.66 20.90 -9.24
N LEU A 238 -9.05 20.23 -8.16
CA LEU A 238 -8.33 19.07 -7.64
C LEU A 238 -8.44 17.84 -8.55
N LYS A 239 -9.56 17.65 -9.27
CA LYS A 239 -9.73 16.62 -10.32
C LYS A 239 -8.75 16.81 -11.47
N GLU A 240 -8.46 18.06 -11.83
CA GLU A 240 -7.53 18.40 -12.91
C GLU A 240 -6.05 18.22 -12.52
N GLN A 241 -5.72 18.20 -11.22
CA GLN A 241 -4.34 18.06 -10.75
C GLN A 241 -3.96 16.60 -10.47
N ASP A 242 -2.77 16.17 -10.88
CA ASP A 242 -2.25 14.81 -10.64
C ASP A 242 -1.39 14.69 -9.37
N GLN A 243 -1.14 15.80 -8.66
CA GLN A 243 -0.27 15.81 -7.49
C GLN A 243 -0.94 15.18 -6.27
N LEU A 244 -0.47 13.98 -5.89
CA LEU A 244 -1.01 13.20 -4.77
C LEU A 244 -0.92 13.95 -3.42
N ASP A 245 0.12 14.73 -3.20
CA ASP A 245 0.34 15.47 -1.94
C ASP A 245 -0.75 16.52 -1.68
N LEU A 246 -1.21 17.22 -2.72
CA LEU A 246 -2.32 18.18 -2.63
C LEU A 246 -3.61 17.45 -2.25
N ILE A 247 -3.84 16.26 -2.82
CA ILE A 247 -5.02 15.45 -2.53
C ILE A 247 -5.06 15.07 -1.05
N TYR A 248 -3.94 14.63 -0.47
CA TYR A 248 -3.89 14.30 0.96
C TYR A 248 -4.14 15.53 1.85
N LYS A 249 -3.52 16.68 1.56
CA LYS A 249 -3.73 17.91 2.34
C LYS A 249 -5.19 18.34 2.34
N TYR A 250 -5.79 18.47 1.16
CA TYR A 250 -7.15 18.99 1.00
C TYR A 250 -8.23 17.96 1.31
N SER A 251 -7.92 16.66 1.27
CA SER A 251 -8.86 15.60 1.69
C SER A 251 -9.40 15.82 3.10
N THR A 252 -8.53 16.21 4.04
CA THR A 252 -8.94 16.45 5.44
C THR A 252 -9.88 17.64 5.61
N LEU A 253 -9.92 18.56 4.64
CA LEU A 253 -10.78 19.74 4.68
C LEU A 253 -12.09 19.52 3.90
N LEU A 254 -12.00 18.82 2.76
CA LEU A 254 -13.12 18.62 1.86
C LEU A 254 -14.10 17.52 2.32
N ILE A 255 -13.62 16.53 3.09
CA ILE A 255 -14.44 15.38 3.51
C ILE A 255 -15.65 15.79 4.37
N ASP A 256 -15.54 16.89 5.12
CA ASP A 256 -16.62 17.40 5.98
C ASP A 256 -17.76 18.06 5.18
N HIS A 257 -17.47 18.54 3.95
CA HIS A 257 -18.39 19.34 3.15
C HIS A 257 -18.87 18.64 1.88
N VAL A 258 -18.01 17.91 1.16
CA VAL A 258 -18.32 17.23 -0.11
C VAL A 258 -17.78 15.78 -0.11
N PRO A 259 -18.37 14.87 0.69
CA PRO A 259 -17.83 13.52 0.85
C PRO A 259 -18.04 12.63 -0.38
N VAL A 260 -19.18 12.76 -1.08
CA VAL A 260 -19.55 11.86 -2.18
C VAL A 260 -18.65 12.06 -3.41
N GLU A 261 -18.47 13.31 -3.85
CA GLU A 261 -17.66 13.60 -5.03
C GLU A 261 -16.17 13.38 -4.76
N LEU A 262 -15.72 13.62 -3.53
CA LEU A 262 -14.33 13.39 -3.11
C LEU A 262 -14.00 11.90 -3.12
N VAL A 263 -14.90 11.05 -2.62
CA VAL A 263 -14.71 9.59 -2.67
C VAL A 263 -14.73 9.07 -4.10
N ASN A 264 -15.61 9.59 -4.97
CA ASN A 264 -15.57 9.22 -6.39
C ASN A 264 -14.21 9.55 -7.03
N LEU A 265 -13.61 10.71 -6.70
CA LEU A 265 -12.26 11.05 -7.14
C LEU A 265 -11.20 10.07 -6.60
N TRP A 266 -11.34 9.58 -5.36
CA TRP A 266 -10.43 8.56 -4.85
C TRP A 266 -10.59 7.21 -5.55
N LEU A 267 -11.82 6.81 -5.89
CA LEU A 267 -12.11 5.58 -6.63
C LEU A 267 -11.52 5.63 -8.05
N ASP A 268 -11.56 6.79 -8.70
CA ASP A 268 -11.00 6.97 -10.05
C ASP A 268 -9.45 6.92 -10.06
N ARG A 269 -8.79 6.99 -8.89
CA ARG A 269 -7.33 7.11 -8.77
C ARG A 269 -6.72 6.02 -7.87
N PRO A 270 -6.39 4.84 -8.43
CA PRO A 270 -5.86 3.71 -7.65
C PRO A 270 -4.42 3.92 -7.12
N GLY A 271 -3.72 4.98 -7.53
CA GLY A 271 -2.36 5.31 -7.05
C GLY A 271 -2.32 5.98 -5.66
N LEU A 272 -3.46 6.22 -5.02
CA LEU A 272 -3.54 6.83 -3.70
C LEU A 272 -3.22 5.82 -2.61
N ASN A 273 -2.37 6.22 -1.66
CA ASN A 273 -2.03 5.43 -0.48
C ASN A 273 -3.11 5.67 0.59
N PRO A 274 -3.91 4.64 0.96
CA PRO A 274 -5.02 4.84 1.88
C PRO A 274 -4.58 5.28 3.29
N ARG A 275 -3.35 4.96 3.69
CA ARG A 275 -2.77 5.36 5.00
C ARG A 275 -2.80 6.87 5.25
N TYR A 276 -2.52 7.67 4.22
CA TYR A 276 -2.51 9.13 4.34
C TYR A 276 -3.91 9.74 4.33
N LEU A 277 -4.93 8.96 3.95
CA LEU A 277 -6.33 9.36 3.98
C LEU A 277 -7.01 9.00 5.32
N ILE A 278 -6.37 8.17 6.17
CA ILE A 278 -6.91 7.79 7.50
C ILE A 278 -7.27 9.02 8.35
N PRO A 279 -6.45 10.08 8.47
CA PRO A 279 -6.82 11.26 9.25
C PRO A 279 -8.07 11.98 8.72
N ALA A 280 -8.29 11.97 7.40
CA ALA A 280 -9.49 12.52 6.78
C ALA A 280 -10.72 11.62 7.08
N LEU A 281 -10.55 10.31 6.95
CA LEU A 281 -11.60 9.32 7.19
C LEU A 281 -12.04 9.25 8.66
N LEU A 282 -11.11 9.44 9.61
CA LEU A 282 -11.41 9.47 11.05
C LEU A 282 -12.14 10.76 11.47
N ARG A 283 -11.85 11.88 10.80
CA ARG A 283 -12.55 13.15 11.02
C ARG A 283 -13.97 13.16 10.49
N TYR A 284 -14.28 12.29 9.52
CA TYR A 284 -15.63 12.12 9.00
C TYR A 284 -16.57 11.65 10.12
N HIS A 285 -17.24 12.62 10.75
CA HIS A 285 -18.21 12.34 11.78
C HIS A 285 -19.49 11.77 11.16
N HIS A 286 -19.99 10.67 11.75
CA HIS A 286 -21.26 9.99 11.43
C HIS A 286 -22.52 10.86 11.66
N SER A 287 -22.40 12.18 11.65
CA SER A 287 -23.45 13.11 12.09
C SER A 287 -24.66 13.17 11.15
N ASN A 288 -24.59 12.63 9.93
CA ASN A 288 -25.73 12.60 9.01
C ASN A 288 -26.10 11.16 8.61
N SER A 289 -27.00 10.59 9.42
CA SER A 289 -27.66 9.28 9.37
C SER A 289 -28.42 8.91 8.07
N ILE A 290 -28.14 9.53 6.91
CA ILE A 290 -28.96 9.37 5.69
C ILE A 290 -28.16 8.86 4.50
N LEU A 291 -26.86 9.15 4.41
CA LEU A 291 -26.02 8.68 3.31
C LEU A 291 -25.14 7.54 3.82
N GLU A 292 -25.13 6.43 3.10
CA GLU A 292 -24.16 5.35 3.29
C GLU A 292 -22.78 5.96 3.54
N ASN A 293 -22.10 5.48 4.58
CA ASN A 293 -20.78 5.98 4.95
C ASN A 293 -19.86 5.88 3.72
N GLN A 294 -19.57 7.02 3.08
CA GLN A 294 -18.75 7.05 1.86
C GLN A 294 -17.31 6.58 2.16
N ALA A 295 -16.88 6.75 3.41
CA ALA A 295 -15.67 6.12 3.96
C ALA A 295 -15.68 4.59 3.81
N ILE A 296 -16.81 3.94 4.10
CA ILE A 296 -16.96 2.48 3.97
C ILE A 296 -16.96 2.08 2.49
N ARG A 297 -17.64 2.83 1.62
CA ARG A 297 -17.63 2.57 0.17
C ARG A 297 -16.23 2.63 -0.42
N TYR A 298 -15.44 3.63 -0.02
CA TYR A 298 -14.05 3.73 -0.44
C TYR A 298 -13.22 2.56 0.10
N LEU A 299 -13.27 2.33 1.42
CA LEU A 299 -12.48 1.29 2.06
C LEU A 299 -12.86 -0.12 1.58
N SER A 300 -14.13 -0.39 1.29
CA SER A 300 -14.56 -1.67 0.71
C SER A 300 -13.95 -1.89 -0.67
N HIS A 301 -13.92 -0.86 -1.53
CA HIS A 301 -13.25 -0.93 -2.83
C HIS A 301 -11.73 -1.12 -2.69
N VAL A 302 -11.12 -0.44 -1.71
CA VAL A 302 -9.69 -0.57 -1.39
C VAL A 302 -9.33 -1.98 -0.92
N VAL A 303 -10.24 -2.67 -0.25
CA VAL A 303 -10.05 -4.06 0.20
C VAL A 303 -10.37 -5.06 -0.92
N THR A 304 -11.50 -4.93 -1.62
CA THR A 304 -11.94 -5.92 -2.62
C THR A 304 -11.23 -5.80 -3.95
N ASP A 305 -11.01 -4.59 -4.44
CA ASP A 305 -10.59 -4.34 -5.82
C ASP A 305 -9.09 -4.01 -5.90
N LEU A 306 -8.53 -3.36 -4.88
CA LEU A 306 -7.09 -3.09 -4.78
C LEU A 306 -6.32 -4.17 -4.00
N GLY A 307 -7.00 -5.03 -3.23
CA GLY A 307 -6.37 -6.13 -2.49
C GLY A 307 -5.32 -5.66 -1.47
N ASN A 308 -5.51 -4.49 -0.85
CA ASN A 308 -4.58 -4.00 0.14
C ASN A 308 -4.53 -4.95 1.34
N THR A 309 -3.33 -5.28 1.85
CA THR A 309 -3.11 -6.22 2.96
C THR A 309 -2.83 -5.52 4.30
N ASP A 310 -3.03 -4.20 4.34
CA ASP A 310 -2.65 -3.35 5.47
C ASP A 310 -3.60 -3.48 6.66
N SER A 311 -3.14 -4.03 7.77
CA SER A 311 -3.97 -4.31 8.96
C SER A 311 -4.72 -3.10 9.49
N ILE A 312 -4.11 -1.92 9.46
CA ILE A 312 -4.72 -0.67 9.94
C ILE A 312 -5.99 -0.32 9.14
N ILE A 313 -5.98 -0.54 7.83
CA ILE A 313 -7.11 -0.24 6.94
C ILE A 313 -8.27 -1.18 7.26
N HIS A 314 -7.98 -2.46 7.48
CA HIS A 314 -8.98 -3.47 7.84
C HIS A 314 -9.56 -3.19 9.23
N ASN A 315 -8.70 -2.84 10.20
CA ASN A 315 -9.12 -2.45 11.55
C ASN A 315 -9.98 -1.18 11.54
N LEU A 316 -9.65 -0.20 10.69
CA LEU A 316 -10.44 1.01 10.50
C LEU A 316 -11.79 0.68 9.87
N LEU A 317 -11.82 -0.11 8.80
CA LEU A 317 -13.04 -0.53 8.13
C LEU A 317 -13.96 -1.30 9.09
N LEU A 318 -13.40 -2.21 9.89
CA LEU A 318 -14.12 -2.92 10.93
C LEU A 318 -14.68 -1.97 11.98
N SER A 319 -13.91 -0.97 12.41
CA SER A 319 -14.40 0.05 13.35
C SER A 319 -15.54 0.88 12.78
N LEU A 320 -15.48 1.23 11.49
CA LEU A 320 -16.52 1.99 10.82
C LEU A 320 -17.79 1.15 10.59
N TYR A 321 -17.66 -0.15 10.29
CA TYR A 321 -18.81 -1.06 10.24
C TYR A 321 -19.48 -1.23 11.60
N ALA A 322 -18.69 -1.41 12.66
CA ALA A 322 -19.22 -1.57 14.01
C ALA A 322 -19.92 -0.31 14.52
N ALA A 323 -19.40 0.88 14.17
CA ALA A 323 -19.92 2.18 14.55
C ALA A 323 -21.21 2.59 13.81
N GLN A 324 -21.65 1.86 12.78
CA GLN A 324 -22.89 2.17 12.09
C GLN A 324 -24.10 2.11 13.05
N PRO A 325 -25.13 2.96 12.88
CA PRO A 325 -26.32 2.94 13.72
C PRO A 325 -27.27 1.77 13.39
N ASN A 326 -27.14 1.13 12.22
CA ASN A 326 -28.03 0.05 11.79
C ASN A 326 -27.72 -1.25 12.54
N GLN A 327 -28.74 -1.93 13.08
CA GLN A 327 -28.59 -3.21 13.78
C GLN A 327 -28.17 -4.37 12.84
N ASP A 328 -28.25 -4.18 11.51
CA ASP A 328 -27.94 -5.19 10.52
C ASP A 328 -26.44 -5.50 10.44
N GLU A 329 -26.04 -6.65 10.98
CA GLU A 329 -24.66 -7.13 11.01
C GLU A 329 -24.24 -7.85 9.71
N THR A 330 -25.12 -7.94 8.72
CA THR A 330 -24.83 -8.67 7.47
C THR A 330 -23.61 -8.15 6.70
N PRO A 331 -23.35 -6.83 6.58
CA PRO A 331 -22.17 -6.33 5.86
C PRO A 331 -20.87 -6.66 6.59
N LEU A 332 -20.89 -6.53 7.92
CA LEU A 332 -19.76 -6.88 8.79
C LEU A 332 -19.49 -8.38 8.75
N LEU A 333 -20.53 -9.23 8.75
CA LEU A 333 -20.37 -10.67 8.64
C LEU A 333 -19.87 -11.09 7.25
N THR A 334 -20.31 -10.44 6.18
CA THR A 334 -19.75 -10.72 4.84
C THR A 334 -18.28 -10.34 4.76
N PHE A 335 -17.89 -9.22 5.37
CA PHE A 335 -16.51 -8.78 5.48
C PHE A 335 -15.66 -9.80 6.26
N LEU A 336 -16.08 -10.17 7.48
CA LEU A 336 -15.39 -11.15 8.32
C LEU A 336 -15.29 -12.55 7.70
N LYS A 337 -16.29 -12.97 6.91
CA LYS A 337 -16.27 -14.26 6.20
C LYS A 337 -15.33 -14.24 4.99
N ASN A 338 -15.30 -13.14 4.25
CA ASN A 338 -14.45 -13.01 3.06
C ASN A 338 -12.96 -12.89 3.43
N GLU A 339 -12.67 -12.22 4.54
CA GLU A 339 -11.29 -12.04 5.04
C GLU A 339 -10.78 -13.20 5.89
N GLY A 340 -11.63 -14.18 6.20
CA GLY A 340 -11.27 -15.34 7.03
C GLY A 340 -10.19 -16.27 6.45
N ARG A 341 -9.69 -16.02 5.23
CA ARG A 341 -8.61 -16.82 4.61
C ARG A 341 -7.23 -16.16 4.71
N ASP A 342 -7.17 -14.84 4.58
CA ASP A 342 -5.95 -14.04 4.72
C ASP A 342 -6.20 -13.01 5.84
N MET A 343 -5.93 -13.42 7.08
CA MET A 343 -6.29 -12.67 8.29
C MET A 343 -5.45 -11.40 8.44
N HIS A 344 -5.88 -10.31 7.83
CA HIS A 344 -5.15 -9.04 7.88
C HIS A 344 -5.60 -8.12 9.02
N TYR A 345 -6.73 -8.38 9.69
CA TYR A 345 -7.18 -7.59 10.86
C TYR A 345 -6.73 -8.17 12.20
N GLU A 346 -6.62 -7.31 13.22
CA GLU A 346 -6.29 -7.70 14.59
C GLU A 346 -7.56 -8.17 15.33
N LEU A 347 -7.58 -9.45 15.72
CA LEU A 347 -8.73 -10.08 16.40
C LEU A 347 -9.08 -9.41 17.73
N ASP A 348 -8.08 -9.03 18.53
CA ASP A 348 -8.28 -8.39 19.84
C ASP A 348 -8.93 -7.00 19.70
N HIS A 349 -8.51 -6.23 18.69
CA HIS A 349 -9.13 -4.94 18.38
C HIS A 349 -10.56 -5.15 17.89
N ALA A 350 -10.77 -6.13 17.01
CA ALA A 350 -12.09 -6.47 16.49
C ALA A 350 -13.07 -6.84 17.60
N LEU A 351 -12.67 -7.70 18.55
CA LEU A 351 -13.50 -8.05 19.71
C LEU A 351 -13.85 -6.84 20.56
N ARG A 352 -12.87 -5.99 20.87
CA ARG A 352 -13.09 -4.81 21.70
C ARG A 352 -14.14 -3.90 21.07
N VAL A 353 -13.95 -3.56 19.81
CA VAL A 353 -14.84 -2.66 19.08
C VAL A 353 -16.24 -3.27 18.90
N CYS A 354 -16.35 -4.54 18.53
CA CYS A 354 -17.64 -5.21 18.39
C CYS A 354 -18.37 -5.33 19.75
N SER A 355 -17.63 -5.51 20.85
CA SER A 355 -18.21 -5.55 22.21
C SER A 355 -18.72 -4.19 22.66
N GLU A 356 -17.99 -3.10 22.38
CA GLU A 356 -18.39 -1.72 22.68
C GLU A 356 -19.68 -1.35 21.95
N HIS A 357 -19.81 -1.76 20.69
CA HIS A 357 -20.98 -1.50 19.86
C HIS A 357 -22.08 -2.58 19.95
N LYS A 358 -21.96 -3.56 20.86
CA LYS A 358 -22.93 -4.64 21.10
C LYS A 358 -23.30 -5.45 19.84
N ARG A 359 -22.32 -5.75 18.99
CA ARG A 359 -22.48 -6.55 17.75
C ARG A 359 -22.29 -8.03 18.04
N THR A 360 -23.35 -8.70 18.46
CA THR A 360 -23.29 -10.01 19.13
C THR A 360 -22.91 -11.12 18.18
N ARG A 361 -23.51 -11.18 16.98
CA ARG A 361 -23.24 -12.26 16.02
C ARG A 361 -21.82 -12.17 15.47
N SER A 362 -21.35 -10.95 15.27
CA SER A 362 -19.99 -10.63 14.85
C SER A 362 -18.97 -11.00 15.93
N CYS A 363 -19.24 -10.70 17.21
CA CYS A 363 -18.42 -11.16 18.33
C CYS A 363 -18.31 -12.68 18.37
N VAL A 364 -19.43 -13.42 18.29
CA VAL A 364 -19.44 -14.89 18.30
C VAL A 364 -18.59 -15.44 17.15
N HIS A 365 -18.64 -14.82 15.97
CA HIS A 365 -17.79 -15.20 14.84
C HIS A 365 -16.31 -14.99 15.11
N ILE A 366 -15.92 -13.85 15.68
CA ILE A 366 -14.52 -13.56 16.01
C ILE A 366 -14.01 -14.53 17.09
N TYR A 367 -14.79 -14.81 18.15
CA TYR A 367 -14.42 -15.83 19.14
C TYR A 367 -14.21 -17.21 18.52
N GLY A 368 -15.08 -17.60 17.57
CA GLY A 368 -14.92 -18.85 16.83
C GLY A 368 -13.68 -18.87 15.93
N GLN A 369 -13.26 -17.73 15.37
CA GLN A 369 -12.00 -17.61 14.62
C GLN A 369 -10.77 -17.67 15.54
N MET A 370 -10.87 -17.19 16.78
CA MET A 370 -9.82 -17.31 17.80
C MET A 370 -9.71 -18.71 18.41
N GLY A 371 -10.64 -19.62 18.10
CA GLY A 371 -10.71 -20.96 18.70
C GLY A 371 -11.33 -20.98 20.11
N LEU A 372 -11.86 -19.85 20.59
CA LEU A 372 -12.50 -19.71 21.90
C LEU A 372 -14.00 -20.04 21.83
N TYR A 373 -14.32 -21.30 21.49
CA TYR A 373 -15.69 -21.74 21.29
C TYR A 373 -16.56 -21.69 22.55
N GLU A 374 -15.98 -21.87 23.75
CA GLU A 374 -16.71 -21.79 25.02
C GLU A 374 -17.29 -20.39 25.27
N GLU A 375 -16.52 -19.34 24.96
CA GLU A 375 -16.94 -17.96 25.10
C GLU A 375 -17.93 -17.57 23.99
N ALA A 376 -17.68 -18.05 22.76
CA ALA A 376 -18.59 -17.87 21.63
C ALA A 376 -20.00 -18.42 21.94
N VAL A 377 -20.07 -19.67 22.43
CA VAL A 377 -21.35 -20.31 22.79
C VAL A 377 -22.00 -19.59 23.96
N ARG A 378 -21.25 -19.19 24.99
CA ARG A 378 -21.80 -18.45 26.14
C ARG A 378 -22.45 -17.14 25.71
N LEU A 379 -21.78 -16.35 24.87
CA LEU A 379 -22.31 -15.09 24.36
C LEU A 379 -23.53 -15.29 23.45
N ALA A 380 -23.53 -16.35 22.62
CA ALA A 380 -24.69 -16.70 21.81
C ALA A 380 -25.92 -17.04 22.68
N LEU A 381 -25.70 -17.80 23.77
CA LEU A 381 -26.74 -18.17 24.74
C LEU A 381 -27.23 -16.95 25.53
N GLU A 382 -26.36 -16.03 25.96
CA GLU A 382 -26.77 -14.78 26.63
C GLU A 382 -27.72 -13.93 25.78
N HIS A 383 -27.52 -13.93 24.46
CA HIS A 383 -28.35 -13.21 23.50
C HIS A 383 -29.51 -14.02 22.89
N LYS A 384 -29.76 -15.25 23.38
CA LYS A 384 -30.84 -16.15 22.97
C LYS A 384 -30.79 -16.62 21.50
N ASP A 385 -29.63 -16.53 20.85
CA ASP A 385 -29.41 -17.05 19.49
C ASP A 385 -28.96 -18.53 19.55
N LEU A 386 -29.91 -19.45 19.76
CA LEU A 386 -29.66 -20.90 19.91
C LEU A 386 -29.04 -21.52 18.65
N ASP A 387 -29.46 -21.12 17.46
CA ASP A 387 -28.95 -21.68 16.21
C ASP A 387 -27.47 -21.37 15.99
N LEU A 388 -27.02 -20.17 16.39
CA LEU A 388 -25.60 -19.82 16.35
C LEU A 388 -24.81 -20.65 17.36
N ALA A 389 -25.32 -20.81 18.58
CA ALA A 389 -24.68 -21.65 19.59
C ALA A 389 -24.43 -23.08 19.09
N ARG A 390 -25.40 -23.67 18.36
CA ARG A 390 -25.26 -25.00 17.74
C ARG A 390 -24.15 -25.04 16.70
N VAL A 391 -24.16 -24.10 15.75
CA VAL A 391 -23.15 -24.03 14.69
C VAL A 391 -21.74 -23.92 15.27
N TYR A 392 -21.52 -23.12 16.32
CA TYR A 392 -20.20 -23.01 16.94
C TYR A 392 -19.85 -24.17 17.88
N ALA A 393 -20.83 -24.92 18.39
CA ALA A 393 -20.60 -26.14 19.15
C ALA A 393 -20.15 -27.32 18.26
N ASP A 394 -20.56 -27.34 17.00
CA ASP A 394 -20.18 -28.40 16.03
C ASP A 394 -18.85 -28.12 15.31
N LYS A 395 -18.40 -26.86 15.27
CA LYS A 395 -17.11 -26.47 14.66
C LYS A 395 -15.85 -27.16 15.20
N PRO A 396 -15.70 -27.45 16.51
CA PRO A 396 -14.57 -28.23 16.99
C PRO A 396 -14.71 -29.71 16.61
N GLU A 397 -14.41 -30.04 15.34
CA GLU A 397 -14.50 -31.41 14.81
C GLU A 397 -13.42 -32.35 15.36
N GLU A 398 -12.25 -31.82 15.74
CA GLU A 398 -11.13 -32.63 16.26
C GLU A 398 -11.23 -32.89 17.79
N ASP A 399 -11.95 -32.05 18.53
CA ASP A 399 -12.03 -32.08 19.99
C ASP A 399 -13.41 -32.54 20.48
N ASP A 400 -13.66 -33.85 20.41
CA ASP A 400 -14.90 -34.47 20.89
C ASP A 400 -15.22 -34.14 22.35
N VAL A 401 -14.19 -33.99 23.19
CA VAL A 401 -14.34 -33.62 24.61
C VAL A 401 -14.89 -32.19 24.76
N LEU A 402 -14.39 -31.25 23.97
CA LEU A 402 -14.87 -29.86 23.99
C LEU A 402 -16.27 -29.77 23.39
N ARG A 403 -16.51 -30.43 22.26
CA ARG A 403 -17.84 -30.52 21.64
C ARG A 403 -18.87 -31.05 22.63
N LYS A 404 -18.57 -32.15 23.34
CA LYS A 404 -19.44 -32.69 24.39
C LYS A 404 -19.71 -31.66 25.51
N LYS A 405 -18.68 -30.97 26.00
CA LYS A 405 -18.85 -29.91 27.03
C LYS A 405 -19.72 -28.75 26.55
N LEU A 406 -19.51 -28.26 25.33
CA LEU A 406 -20.30 -27.18 24.74
C LEU A 406 -21.77 -27.57 24.61
N TRP A 407 -22.04 -28.77 24.10
CA TRP A 407 -23.39 -29.32 23.99
C TRP A 407 -24.05 -29.57 25.34
N THR A 408 -23.32 -30.03 26.37
CA THR A 408 -23.86 -30.10 27.74
C THR A 408 -24.21 -28.72 28.30
N ASN A 409 -23.43 -27.69 27.99
CA ASN A 409 -23.70 -26.31 28.44
C ASN A 409 -24.91 -25.72 27.72
N ILE A 410 -25.06 -25.98 26.42
CA ILE A 410 -26.26 -25.62 25.64
C ILE A 410 -27.48 -26.35 26.20
N ALA A 411 -27.38 -27.66 26.45
CA ALA A 411 -28.46 -28.46 27.05
C ALA A 411 -28.90 -27.89 28.40
N LYS A 412 -27.94 -27.57 29.28
CA LYS A 412 -28.23 -26.93 30.57
C LYS A 412 -28.99 -25.62 30.40
N TYR A 413 -28.53 -24.74 29.51
CA TYR A 413 -29.20 -23.46 29.27
C TYR A 413 -30.61 -23.63 28.69
N VAL A 414 -30.79 -24.56 27.75
CA VAL A 414 -32.09 -24.85 27.12
C VAL A 414 -33.06 -25.43 28.16
N ILE A 415 -32.62 -26.34 29.03
CA ILE A 415 -33.46 -26.92 30.09
C ILE A 415 -33.84 -25.88 31.15
N GLU A 416 -32.93 -24.94 31.46
CA GLU A 416 -33.19 -23.84 32.40
C GLU A 416 -34.09 -22.73 31.80
N SER A 417 -34.04 -22.52 30.48
CA SER A 417 -34.70 -21.39 29.79
C SER A 417 -35.98 -21.75 29.04
N SER A 418 -36.17 -23.02 28.64
CA SER A 418 -37.34 -23.47 27.89
C SER A 418 -38.22 -24.41 28.72
N GLU A 419 -39.49 -24.06 28.87
CA GLU A 419 -40.49 -24.90 29.56
C GLU A 419 -40.88 -26.15 28.73
N ASP A 420 -40.58 -26.15 27.43
CA ASP A 420 -40.90 -27.22 26.48
C ASP A 420 -39.77 -28.25 26.32
N ILE A 421 -39.72 -29.18 27.27
CA ILE A 421 -38.72 -30.27 27.36
C ILE A 421 -38.64 -31.13 26.07
N LYS A 422 -39.75 -31.33 25.35
CA LYS A 422 -39.78 -32.16 24.13
C LYS A 422 -39.02 -31.52 22.96
N ASN A 423 -39.21 -30.22 22.75
CA ASN A 423 -38.49 -29.49 21.70
C ASN A 423 -37.00 -29.37 22.06
N ALA A 424 -36.68 -29.21 23.35
CA ALA A 424 -35.31 -29.23 23.85
C ALA A 424 -34.60 -30.57 23.55
N ILE A 425 -35.26 -31.71 23.81
CA ILE A 425 -34.71 -33.04 23.53
C ILE A 425 -34.51 -33.23 22.02
N GLN A 426 -35.49 -32.85 21.19
CA GLN A 426 -35.37 -32.96 19.73
C GLN A 426 -34.25 -32.09 19.15
N LEU A 427 -33.98 -30.92 19.74
CA LEU A 427 -32.86 -30.05 19.36
C LEU A 427 -31.50 -30.58 19.83
N LEU A 428 -31.46 -31.33 20.94
CA LEU A 428 -30.26 -31.95 21.50
C LEU A 428 -29.89 -33.28 20.82
N MET A 429 -30.86 -34.01 20.26
CA MET A 429 -30.62 -35.21 19.44
C MET A 429 -29.98 -34.92 18.08
N GLY A 430 -29.63 -33.67 17.76
CA GLY A 430 -28.80 -33.35 16.61
C GLY A 430 -27.30 -33.69 16.79
N CYS A 431 -26.91 -34.26 17.94
CA CYS A 431 -25.51 -34.48 18.31
C CYS A 431 -25.22 -35.95 18.57
N ASP A 432 -24.33 -36.53 17.76
CA ASP A 432 -23.96 -37.94 17.87
C ASP A 432 -23.18 -38.27 19.16
N LEU A 433 -22.61 -37.27 19.83
CA LEU A 433 -21.77 -37.45 21.02
C LEU A 433 -22.53 -37.39 22.36
N LEU A 434 -23.72 -36.80 22.38
CA LEU A 434 -24.42 -36.54 23.62
C LEU A 434 -25.38 -37.69 23.92
N LYS A 435 -25.07 -38.47 24.97
CA LYS A 435 -25.95 -39.55 25.40
C LYS A 435 -26.98 -39.02 26.38
N ILE A 436 -28.14 -39.67 26.43
CA ILE A 436 -29.22 -39.35 27.38
C ILE A 436 -28.69 -39.35 28.83
N GLU A 437 -27.76 -40.26 29.14
CA GLU A 437 -27.08 -40.37 30.44
C GLU A 437 -26.45 -39.06 30.92
N ASP A 438 -25.89 -38.27 30.01
CA ASP A 438 -25.19 -37.03 30.33
C ASP A 438 -26.15 -35.87 30.65
N ILE A 439 -27.40 -35.95 30.18
CA ILE A 439 -28.40 -34.87 30.28
C ILE A 439 -29.32 -35.10 31.50
N LEU A 440 -29.55 -36.37 31.87
CA LEU A 440 -30.42 -36.76 32.99
C LEU A 440 -30.19 -35.98 34.31
N PRO A 441 -28.94 -35.68 34.74
CA PRO A 441 -28.69 -34.98 36.00
C PRO A 441 -29.18 -33.53 36.03
N PHE A 442 -29.41 -32.91 34.87
CA PHE A 442 -29.76 -31.49 34.77
C PHE A 442 -31.27 -31.23 34.78
N PHE A 443 -32.10 -32.27 34.73
CA PHE A 443 -33.54 -32.10 34.77
C PHE A 443 -34.05 -31.78 36.19
N PRO A 444 -35.04 -30.88 36.32
CA PRO A 444 -35.69 -30.64 37.60
C PRO A 444 -36.44 -31.89 38.09
N ASN A 445 -36.55 -32.07 39.40
CA ASN A 445 -37.15 -33.26 40.04
C ASN A 445 -38.62 -33.55 39.68
N HIS A 446 -39.29 -32.69 38.90
CA HIS A 446 -40.72 -32.76 38.57
C HIS A 446 -41.00 -33.11 37.10
N VAL A 447 -40.02 -33.62 36.35
CA VAL A 447 -40.21 -34.04 34.96
C VAL A 447 -40.89 -35.41 34.89
N LEU A 448 -41.94 -35.51 34.08
CA LEU A 448 -42.65 -36.76 33.81
C LEU A 448 -41.78 -37.70 32.95
N ILE A 449 -41.53 -38.91 33.46
CA ILE A 449 -40.75 -39.97 32.80
C ILE A 449 -41.34 -40.38 31.44
N ASP A 450 -42.65 -40.20 31.27
CA ASP A 450 -43.33 -40.50 30.02
C ASP A 450 -42.84 -39.68 28.83
N ASN A 451 -42.24 -38.50 29.06
CA ASN A 451 -41.73 -37.66 27.98
C ASN A 451 -40.40 -38.14 27.38
N PHE A 452 -39.72 -39.12 28.00
CA PHE A 452 -38.39 -39.58 27.56
C PHE A 452 -38.29 -41.10 27.41
N LYS A 453 -39.43 -41.81 27.50
CA LYS A 453 -39.47 -43.27 27.49
C LYS A 453 -39.01 -43.84 26.14
N GLU A 454 -39.44 -43.23 25.03
CA GLU A 454 -39.13 -43.72 23.69
C GLU A 454 -37.63 -43.58 23.40
N GLU A 455 -37.04 -42.48 23.85
CA GLU A 455 -35.63 -42.14 23.67
C GLU A 455 -34.72 -43.04 24.52
N ILE A 456 -35.11 -43.34 25.77
CA ILE A 456 -34.39 -44.30 26.61
C ILE A 456 -34.43 -45.70 25.98
N CYS A 457 -35.58 -46.13 25.45
CA CYS A 457 -35.68 -47.42 24.77
C CYS A 457 -34.75 -47.49 23.56
N ALA A 458 -34.71 -46.45 22.72
CA ALA A 458 -33.83 -46.39 21.56
C ALA A 458 -32.34 -46.47 21.94
N SER A 459 -31.91 -45.73 22.97
CA SER A 459 -30.51 -45.79 23.45
C SER A 459 -30.16 -47.18 24.00
N LEU A 460 -31.09 -47.83 24.71
CA LEU A 460 -30.88 -49.20 25.21
C LEU A 460 -30.79 -50.24 24.09
N GLU A 461 -31.57 -50.07 23.02
CA GLU A 461 -31.49 -50.92 21.83
C GLU A 461 -30.13 -50.76 21.13
N GLU A 462 -29.64 -49.53 20.97
CA GLU A 462 -28.33 -49.26 20.38
C GLU A 462 -27.18 -49.87 21.20
N TYR A 463 -27.25 -49.79 22.54
CA TYR A 463 -26.29 -50.45 23.41
C TYR A 463 -26.30 -51.98 23.23
N ASN A 464 -27.48 -52.59 23.08
CA ASN A 464 -27.57 -54.03 22.86
C ASN A 464 -26.93 -54.44 21.53
N VAL A 465 -27.17 -53.67 20.45
CA VAL A 465 -26.54 -53.91 19.14
C VAL A 465 -25.01 -53.76 19.23
N SER A 466 -24.53 -52.69 19.86
CA SER A 466 -23.08 -52.46 20.05
C SER A 466 -22.42 -53.60 20.82
N ILE A 467 -23.10 -54.13 21.84
CA ILE A 467 -22.61 -55.28 22.63
C ILE A 467 -22.55 -56.54 21.77
N GLU A 468 -23.49 -56.76 20.85
CA GLU A 468 -23.47 -57.89 19.93
C GLU A 468 -22.36 -57.79 18.88
N GLU A 469 -22.15 -56.60 18.31
CA GLU A 469 -21.04 -56.33 17.38
C GLU A 469 -19.68 -56.58 18.05
N LEU A 470 -19.47 -56.04 19.25
CA LEU A 470 -18.21 -56.19 19.96
C LEU A 470 -17.95 -57.66 20.36
N LYS A 471 -19.00 -58.43 20.68
CA LYS A 471 -18.88 -59.88 20.87
C LYS A 471 -18.47 -60.60 19.58
N SER A 472 -19.08 -60.23 18.45
CA SER A 472 -18.71 -60.78 17.13
C SER A 472 -17.25 -60.47 16.77
N GLU A 473 -16.79 -59.24 17.01
CA GLU A 473 -15.39 -58.85 16.82
C GLU A 473 -14.44 -59.66 17.70
N MET A 474 -14.78 -59.83 18.98
CA MET A 474 -14.01 -60.68 19.90
C MET A 474 -13.91 -62.12 19.38
N ASP A 475 -15.02 -62.71 18.94
CA ASP A 475 -15.04 -64.07 18.39
C ASP A 475 -14.18 -64.18 17.12
N ASN A 476 -14.29 -63.22 16.19
CA ASN A 476 -13.49 -63.19 14.97
C ASN A 476 -11.98 -63.06 15.25
N ALA A 477 -11.61 -62.20 16.20
CA ALA A 477 -10.22 -62.04 16.64
C ALA A 477 -9.68 -63.34 17.26
N THR A 478 -10.50 -64.09 18.01
CA THR A 478 -10.09 -65.37 18.58
C THR A 478 -9.83 -66.42 17.49
N VAL A 479 -10.70 -66.51 16.48
CA VAL A 479 -10.52 -67.41 15.32
C VAL A 479 -9.25 -67.05 14.56
N CYS A 480 -8.99 -65.76 14.32
CA CYS A 480 -7.76 -65.31 13.68
C CYS A 480 -6.51 -65.69 14.48
N ALA A 481 -6.53 -65.49 15.80
CA ALA A 481 -5.43 -65.89 16.68
C ALA A 481 -5.15 -67.40 16.61
N ASP A 482 -6.19 -68.23 16.51
CA ASP A 482 -6.04 -69.68 16.36
C ASP A 482 -5.48 -70.07 14.99
N HIS A 483 -5.89 -69.39 13.92
CA HIS A 483 -5.29 -69.57 12.59
C HIS A 483 -3.80 -69.23 12.58
N ILE A 484 -3.41 -68.10 13.19
CA ILE A 484 -2.01 -67.69 13.33
C ILE A 484 -1.22 -68.77 14.10
N ARG A 485 -1.77 -69.29 15.21
CA ARG A 485 -1.12 -70.37 15.98
C ARG A 485 -0.92 -71.64 15.14
N LEU A 486 -1.88 -71.99 14.30
CA LEU A 486 -1.76 -73.12 13.38
C LEU A 486 -0.69 -72.89 12.32
N ASP A 487 -0.62 -71.69 11.75
CA ASP A 487 0.37 -71.38 10.73
C ASP A 487 1.78 -71.29 11.30
N VAL A 488 1.96 -70.76 12.52
CA VAL A 488 3.25 -70.85 13.25
C VAL A 488 3.68 -72.31 13.43
N LYS A 489 2.76 -73.22 13.77
CA LYS A 489 3.06 -74.66 13.88
C LYS A 489 3.45 -75.27 12.52
N LYS A 490 2.85 -74.82 11.42
CA LYS A 490 3.22 -75.27 10.05
C LYS A 490 4.57 -74.71 9.63
N LEU A 491 4.85 -73.44 9.90
CA LEU A 491 6.13 -72.80 9.56
C LEU A 491 7.31 -73.49 10.24
N LYS A 492 7.18 -73.91 11.51
CA LYS A 492 8.21 -74.71 12.20
C LYS A 492 8.55 -76.04 11.52
N LYS A 493 7.68 -76.56 10.64
CA LYS A 493 7.87 -77.83 9.92
C LYS A 493 8.34 -77.64 8.47
N LYS A 494 8.49 -76.40 8.00
CA LYS A 494 9.01 -76.14 6.64
C LYS A 494 10.54 -76.29 6.65
N PHE A 495 11.05 -77.02 5.67
CA PHE A 495 12.49 -77.13 5.38
C PHE A 495 12.72 -76.68 3.94
N ALA A 496 13.88 -76.08 3.68
CA ALA A 496 14.32 -75.74 2.32
C ALA A 496 15.42 -76.72 1.91
N VAL A 497 15.31 -77.29 0.70
CA VAL A 497 16.33 -78.17 0.13
C VAL A 497 17.23 -77.34 -0.77
N VAL A 498 18.54 -77.39 -0.52
CA VAL A 498 19.57 -76.69 -1.30
C VAL A 498 20.33 -77.74 -2.11
N GLU A 499 20.34 -77.60 -3.43
CA GLU A 499 21.06 -78.50 -4.35
C GLU A 499 22.52 -78.06 -4.53
N GLU A 500 23.42 -79.00 -4.85
CA GLU A 500 24.87 -78.74 -4.94
C GLU A 500 25.26 -77.76 -6.07
N GLU A 501 24.43 -77.64 -7.11
CA GLU A 501 24.64 -76.75 -8.25
C GLU A 501 24.04 -75.34 -8.04
N GLN A 502 23.38 -75.07 -6.90
CA GLN A 502 22.78 -73.76 -6.67
C GLN A 502 23.84 -72.67 -6.55
N ALA A 503 23.64 -71.61 -7.34
CA ALA A 503 24.47 -70.42 -7.35
C ALA A 503 23.78 -69.25 -6.65
N CYS A 504 24.57 -68.36 -6.06
CA CYS A 504 24.06 -67.13 -5.45
C CYS A 504 23.40 -66.23 -6.51
N SER A 505 22.18 -65.74 -6.25
CA SER A 505 21.43 -64.93 -7.22
C SER A 505 22.06 -63.55 -7.52
N LEU A 506 23.06 -63.10 -6.74
CA LEU A 506 23.73 -61.81 -6.95
C LEU A 506 25.08 -61.93 -7.68
N CYS A 507 25.88 -62.96 -7.38
CA CYS A 507 27.24 -63.10 -7.92
C CYS A 507 27.43 -64.34 -8.82
N GLN A 508 26.43 -65.20 -8.91
CA GLN A 508 26.41 -66.43 -9.72
C GLN A 508 27.52 -67.45 -9.42
N PHE A 509 28.24 -67.29 -8.30
CA PHE A 509 29.20 -68.30 -7.81
C PHE A 509 28.49 -69.41 -7.00
N PRO A 510 29.06 -70.64 -6.96
CA PRO A 510 28.49 -71.76 -6.21
C PRO A 510 28.28 -71.41 -4.73
N LEU A 511 27.10 -71.75 -4.20
CA LEU A 511 26.67 -71.31 -2.88
C LEU A 511 27.52 -71.86 -1.72
N LEU A 512 27.83 -73.17 -1.77
CA LEU A 512 28.51 -73.91 -0.71
C LEU A 512 29.94 -73.43 -0.40
N THR A 513 30.48 -72.52 -1.22
CA THR A 513 31.82 -71.95 -1.03
C THR A 513 31.90 -70.93 0.12
N ARG A 514 30.77 -70.33 0.52
CA ARG A 514 30.69 -69.29 1.56
C ARG A 514 29.45 -69.47 2.43
N GLN A 515 29.39 -68.74 3.55
CA GLN A 515 28.17 -68.66 4.35
C GLN A 515 27.03 -68.08 3.52
N PHE A 516 25.84 -68.65 3.64
CA PHE A 516 24.71 -68.31 2.78
C PHE A 516 23.39 -68.20 3.54
N TYR A 517 22.46 -67.45 2.95
CA TYR A 517 21.08 -67.29 3.39
C TYR A 517 20.14 -67.91 2.36
N VAL A 518 19.14 -68.64 2.85
CA VAL A 518 18.05 -69.18 2.03
C VAL A 518 16.76 -68.55 2.52
N PHE A 519 16.12 -67.79 1.65
CA PHE A 519 14.83 -67.17 1.96
C PHE A 519 13.67 -68.16 1.70
N PRO A 520 12.52 -68.00 2.38
CA PRO A 520 11.32 -68.80 2.13
C PRO A 520 10.80 -68.73 0.69
N CYS A 521 11.19 -67.71 -0.08
CA CYS A 521 10.90 -67.56 -1.50
C CYS A 521 11.86 -68.38 -2.41
N HIS A 522 12.67 -69.27 -1.86
CA HIS A 522 13.70 -70.07 -2.54
C HIS A 522 14.84 -69.27 -3.19
N HIS A 523 14.97 -67.97 -2.90
CA HIS A 523 16.13 -67.19 -3.32
C HIS A 523 17.28 -67.39 -2.34
N VAL A 524 18.48 -67.50 -2.90
CA VAL A 524 19.64 -67.97 -2.17
C VAL A 524 20.83 -67.06 -2.43
N PHE A 525 21.48 -66.61 -1.37
CA PHE A 525 22.51 -65.56 -1.43
C PHE A 525 23.70 -65.89 -0.53
N HIS A 526 24.91 -65.47 -0.92
CA HIS A 526 26.03 -65.40 0.02
C HIS A 526 25.81 -64.27 1.03
N ALA A 527 26.26 -64.47 2.26
CA ALA A 527 26.16 -63.48 3.34
C ALA A 527 26.77 -62.13 2.94
N ASP A 528 27.98 -62.14 2.37
CA ASP A 528 28.67 -60.91 1.95
C ASP A 528 27.92 -60.17 0.83
N CYS A 529 27.38 -60.92 -0.14
CA CYS A 529 26.63 -60.36 -1.25
C CYS A 529 25.33 -59.72 -0.77
N LEU A 530 24.65 -60.38 0.18
CA LEU A 530 23.42 -59.88 0.78
C LEU A 530 23.70 -58.59 1.59
N ILE A 531 24.68 -58.61 2.48
CA ILE A 531 25.08 -57.45 3.30
C ILE A 531 25.42 -56.25 2.40
N ASN A 532 26.23 -56.44 1.36
CA ASN A 532 26.63 -55.36 0.46
C ASN A 532 25.45 -54.74 -0.31
N ARG A 533 24.41 -55.52 -0.60
CA ARG A 533 23.23 -55.01 -1.29
C ARG A 533 22.26 -54.34 -0.33
N VAL A 534 22.07 -54.91 0.85
CA VAL A 534 21.22 -54.37 1.92
C VAL A 534 21.76 -53.02 2.42
N THR A 535 23.08 -52.88 2.66
CA THR A 535 23.68 -51.61 3.12
C THR A 535 23.48 -50.43 2.18
N LYS A 536 23.22 -50.66 0.88
CA LYS A 536 22.92 -49.59 -0.09
C LYS A 536 21.51 -49.00 0.06
N HIS A 537 20.58 -49.74 0.66
CA HIS A 537 19.16 -49.35 0.75
C HIS A 537 18.68 -49.11 2.19
N LEU A 538 19.53 -49.36 3.19
CA LEU A 538 19.19 -49.14 4.60
C LEU A 538 19.37 -47.66 5.02
N PRO A 539 18.55 -47.16 5.97
CA PRO A 539 18.75 -45.85 6.57
C PRO A 539 20.06 -45.78 7.36
N THR A 540 20.67 -44.59 7.40
CA THR A 540 21.97 -44.32 8.05
C THR A 540 22.06 -44.77 9.51
N ARG A 541 20.94 -44.77 10.26
CA ARG A 541 20.87 -45.29 11.64
C ARG A 541 21.07 -46.82 11.70
N GLN A 542 20.49 -47.58 10.77
CA GLN A 542 20.63 -49.04 10.73
C GLN A 542 22.00 -49.45 10.16
N ILE A 543 22.57 -48.68 9.22
CA ILE A 543 23.94 -48.90 8.71
C ILE A 543 24.97 -48.77 9.84
N ARG A 544 24.85 -47.74 10.70
CA ARG A 544 25.74 -47.59 11.87
C ARG A 544 25.63 -48.77 12.83
N LYS A 545 24.40 -49.19 13.13
CA LYS A 545 24.16 -50.37 13.97
C LYS A 545 24.76 -51.64 13.38
N LEU A 546 24.65 -51.86 12.07
CA LEU A 546 25.27 -53.00 11.39
C LEU A 546 26.80 -52.98 11.51
N ALA A 547 27.42 -51.81 11.31
CA ALA A 547 28.86 -51.64 11.48
C ALA A 547 29.30 -51.91 12.93
N ASP A 548 28.56 -51.39 13.91
CA ASP A 548 28.81 -51.63 15.34
C ASP A 548 28.69 -53.13 15.69
N ILE A 549 27.66 -53.82 15.17
CA ILE A 549 27.45 -55.26 15.39
C ILE A 549 28.57 -56.08 14.74
N GLN A 550 29.01 -55.72 13.52
CA GLN A 550 30.13 -56.38 12.85
C GLN A 550 31.46 -56.17 13.59
N GLU A 551 31.70 -54.97 14.12
CA GLU A 551 32.87 -54.67 14.93
C GLU A 551 32.86 -55.47 16.24
N GLN A 552 31.71 -55.52 16.92
CA GLN A 552 31.53 -56.32 18.13
C GLN A 552 31.73 -57.81 17.85
N LEU A 553 31.13 -58.37 16.79
CA LEU A 553 31.36 -59.76 16.38
C LEU A 553 32.84 -60.02 16.13
N SER A 554 33.55 -59.13 15.43
CA SER A 554 34.98 -59.29 15.16
C SER A 554 35.82 -59.28 16.44
N ARG A 555 35.42 -58.49 17.45
CA ARG A 555 36.07 -58.41 18.75
C ARG A 555 35.83 -59.66 19.57
N GLU A 556 34.58 -60.13 19.65
CA GLU A 556 34.23 -61.35 20.37
C GLU A 556 34.87 -62.60 19.71
N PHE A 557 34.97 -62.67 18.37
CA PHE A 557 35.72 -63.74 17.68
C PHE A 557 37.22 -63.72 17.98
N LYS A 558 37.83 -62.53 18.13
CA LYS A 558 39.23 -62.41 18.53
C LYS A 558 39.43 -62.89 19.97
N LEU A 559 38.55 -62.49 20.89
CA LEU A 559 38.56 -62.91 22.29
C LEU A 559 38.45 -64.44 22.42
N ALA A 560 37.49 -65.04 21.71
CA ALA A 560 37.30 -66.50 21.65
C ALA A 560 38.51 -67.27 21.09
N ARG A 561 39.33 -66.63 20.23
CA ARG A 561 40.51 -67.27 19.61
C ARG A 561 41.79 -67.13 20.42
N THR A 562 41.82 -66.20 21.38
CA THR A 562 43.02 -65.89 22.20
C THR A 562 43.08 -66.60 23.55
N ARG A 563 42.00 -67.24 24.00
CA ARG A 563 41.92 -67.92 25.31
C ARG A 563 41.82 -69.43 25.14
N THR A 564 42.50 -70.19 25.99
CA THR A 564 42.58 -71.66 25.86
C THR A 564 42.15 -72.47 27.09
N GLN A 565 41.67 -71.93 28.22
CA GLN A 565 41.52 -72.77 29.43
C GLN A 565 40.37 -72.48 30.44
N GLU A 566 39.25 -71.81 30.11
CA GLU A 566 38.10 -71.68 31.05
C GLU A 566 36.72 -71.92 30.38
N GLU A 567 36.11 -73.09 30.63
CA GLU A 567 34.92 -73.59 29.91
C GLU A 567 33.61 -72.80 30.16
N GLU A 568 33.43 -72.16 31.32
CA GLU A 568 32.21 -71.41 31.66
C GLU A 568 32.15 -70.02 31.00
N GLU A 569 33.26 -69.29 30.93
CA GLU A 569 33.33 -67.99 30.24
C GLU A 569 33.19 -68.16 28.73
N ASP A 570 33.72 -69.25 28.16
CA ASP A 570 33.60 -69.56 26.74
C ASP A 570 32.12 -69.75 26.33
N LEU A 571 31.30 -70.40 27.17
CA LEU A 571 29.87 -70.60 26.90
C LEU A 571 29.09 -69.28 26.86
N GLU A 572 29.44 -68.30 27.69
CA GLU A 572 28.85 -66.96 27.64
C GLU A 572 29.29 -66.18 26.39
N ILE A 573 30.55 -66.29 25.98
CA ILE A 573 31.06 -65.67 24.75
C ILE A 573 30.33 -66.26 23.54
N PHE A 574 30.12 -67.58 23.50
CA PHE A 574 29.33 -68.23 22.45
C PHE A 574 27.88 -67.74 22.41
N LYS A 575 27.21 -67.61 23.56
CA LYS A 575 25.85 -67.03 23.64
C LYS A 575 25.81 -65.59 23.15
N ARG A 576 26.82 -64.77 23.47
CA ARG A 576 26.92 -63.39 22.99
C ARG A 576 27.14 -63.33 21.49
N ILE A 577 28.03 -64.16 20.94
CA ILE A 577 28.23 -64.28 19.49
C ILE A 577 26.94 -64.71 18.79
N GLU A 578 26.19 -65.66 19.35
CA GLU A 578 24.91 -66.12 18.80
C GLU A 578 23.85 -65.00 18.84
N SER A 579 23.75 -64.26 19.95
CA SER A 579 22.83 -63.12 20.05
C SER A 579 23.17 -62.00 19.07
N LEU A 580 24.46 -61.71 18.86
CA LEU A 580 24.93 -60.72 17.89
C LEU A 580 24.71 -61.17 16.45
N ARG A 581 24.86 -62.48 16.16
CA ARG A 581 24.49 -63.06 14.87
C ARG A 581 23.00 -62.94 14.62
N HIS A 582 22.16 -63.23 15.61
CA HIS A 582 20.72 -63.10 15.46
C HIS A 582 20.30 -61.64 15.18
N GLN A 583 20.89 -60.67 15.87
CA GLN A 583 20.66 -59.25 15.60
C GLN A 583 21.16 -58.81 14.21
N LEU A 584 22.25 -59.40 13.72
CA LEU A 584 22.72 -59.19 12.36
C LEU A 584 21.72 -59.78 11.35
N ASP A 585 21.26 -61.00 11.60
CA ASP A 585 20.27 -61.70 10.76
C ASP A 585 18.94 -60.94 10.71
N ASP A 586 18.46 -60.38 11.83
CA ASP A 586 17.23 -59.59 11.88
C ASP A 586 17.28 -58.35 10.98
N ILE A 587 18.46 -57.78 10.75
CA ILE A 587 18.63 -56.61 9.88
C ILE A 587 18.90 -57.02 8.44
N VAL A 588 19.71 -58.07 8.22
CA VAL A 588 20.19 -58.47 6.89
C VAL A 588 19.20 -59.39 6.17
N ALA A 589 18.46 -60.23 6.91
CA ALA A 589 17.53 -61.22 6.39
C ALA A 589 16.05 -60.86 6.61
N ASP A 590 15.74 -59.61 6.96
CA ASP A 590 14.37 -59.11 7.14
C ASP A 590 13.52 -59.30 5.88
N GLN A 591 14.09 -58.99 4.72
CA GLN A 591 13.42 -59.15 3.42
C GLN A 591 14.37 -59.70 2.36
N CYS A 592 13.82 -60.48 1.44
CA CYS A 592 14.57 -60.93 0.27
C CYS A 592 14.79 -59.75 -0.69
N VAL A 593 16.04 -59.52 -1.11
CA VAL A 593 16.38 -58.38 -1.97
C VAL A 593 15.77 -58.46 -3.37
N VAL A 594 15.40 -59.67 -3.83
CA VAL A 594 14.86 -59.89 -5.18
C VAL A 594 13.33 -59.80 -5.22
N CYS A 595 12.63 -60.16 -4.14
CA CYS A 595 11.15 -60.18 -4.13
C CYS A 595 10.50 -59.34 -3.02
N GLY A 596 11.30 -58.67 -2.20
CA GLY A 596 10.85 -57.74 -1.17
C GLY A 596 10.87 -56.28 -1.64
N ASP A 597 10.63 -55.38 -0.70
CA ASP A 597 10.42 -53.96 -0.97
C ASP A 597 11.68 -53.29 -1.55
N ILE A 598 12.87 -53.84 -1.28
CA ILE A 598 14.14 -53.34 -1.81
C ILE A 598 14.12 -53.32 -3.35
N LEU A 599 13.51 -54.30 -4.01
CA LEU A 599 13.37 -54.29 -5.46
C LEU A 599 12.42 -53.16 -5.91
N ILE A 600 11.29 -52.98 -5.23
CA ILE A 600 10.29 -51.96 -5.55
C ILE A 600 10.91 -50.56 -5.45
N HIS A 601 11.68 -50.30 -4.39
CA HIS A 601 12.38 -49.03 -4.21
C HIS A 601 13.49 -48.80 -5.23
N SER A 602 14.01 -49.86 -5.84
CA SER A 602 15.03 -49.77 -6.89
C SER A 602 14.48 -49.49 -8.30
N ILE A 603 13.15 -49.51 -8.50
CA ILE A 603 12.51 -49.20 -9.80
C ILE A 603 12.82 -47.77 -10.27
N HIS A 604 12.99 -46.84 -9.32
CA HIS A 604 13.31 -45.45 -9.63
C HIS A 604 14.79 -45.20 -9.94
N VAL A 605 15.67 -46.19 -9.73
CA VAL A 605 17.09 -46.06 -10.03
C VAL A 605 17.28 -46.38 -11.52
N PRO A 606 17.85 -45.46 -12.33
CA PRO A 606 18.10 -45.74 -13.73
C PRO A 606 19.05 -46.94 -13.88
N PHE A 607 18.79 -47.80 -14.85
CA PHE A 607 19.59 -49.00 -15.13
C PHE A 607 21.06 -48.70 -15.46
N ILE A 608 21.34 -47.46 -15.88
CA ILE A 608 22.67 -46.94 -16.18
C ILE A 608 22.89 -45.79 -15.19
N THR A 609 23.92 -45.90 -14.35
CA THR A 609 24.33 -44.80 -13.46
C THR A 609 24.98 -43.68 -14.29
N GLU A 610 25.02 -42.44 -13.78
CA GLU A 610 25.65 -41.33 -14.52
C GLU A 610 27.11 -41.62 -14.90
N GLU A 611 27.85 -42.37 -14.07
CA GLU A 611 29.21 -42.84 -14.35
C GLU A 611 29.25 -43.88 -15.49
N GLU A 612 28.26 -44.78 -15.56
CA GLU A 612 28.13 -45.74 -16.64
C GLU A 612 27.54 -45.12 -17.92
N ALA A 613 26.86 -43.97 -17.83
CA ALA A 613 26.36 -43.23 -18.98
C ALA A 613 27.51 -42.54 -19.73
N GLU A 614 28.54 -42.07 -19.03
CA GLU A 614 29.80 -41.60 -19.64
C GLU A 614 30.54 -42.74 -20.36
N ILE A 615 30.54 -43.95 -19.78
CA ILE A 615 31.14 -45.13 -20.42
C ILE A 615 30.29 -45.58 -21.61
N ALA A 616 28.96 -45.63 -21.49
CA ALA A 616 28.06 -46.00 -22.57
C ALA A 616 28.11 -45.00 -23.74
N SER A 617 28.23 -43.69 -23.45
CA SER A 617 28.41 -42.67 -24.48
C SER A 617 29.77 -42.78 -25.19
N SER A 618 30.81 -43.28 -24.51
CA SER A 618 32.10 -43.59 -25.15
C SER A 618 32.03 -44.78 -26.12
N TRP A 619 30.96 -45.58 -26.08
CA TRP A 619 30.73 -46.71 -26.99
C TRP A 619 29.82 -46.34 -28.18
N ILE A 620 29.31 -45.10 -28.22
CA ILE A 620 28.57 -44.56 -29.36
C ILE A 620 29.59 -44.05 -30.39
N ILE A 621 29.89 -44.89 -31.37
CA ILE A 621 30.69 -44.56 -32.57
C ILE A 621 29.81 -43.90 -33.63
#